data_AF-A0A959S905-F1
#
_entry.id   AF-A0A959S905-F1
#
_cell.length_a   1.000
_cell.length_b   1.000
_cell.length_c   1.000
_cell.angle_alpha   90.00
_cell.angle_beta   90.00
_cell.angle_gamma   90.00
#
_symmetry.space_group_name_H-M   'P 1'
#
loop_
_entity.id
_entity.type
_entity.pdbx_description
1 polymer ?
#
loop_
_entity_poly.entity_id
_entity_poly.type
_entity_poly.pdbx_seq_one_letter_code
_entity_poly.pdbx_strand_id
1 'polypeptide(L)'
;DVLPHGKDGYFVVREFHQETSAVDSKTSMSGLRWIHGPLVVSDLDAKGEERWTSTFRRLIYDKDPMVGEAFCLEYKGQLMLLLVDSEEQVEKRKSGEKKLTHMDLKSPFSTSVPFNADGTYKAKNILRTSGANDFIVGRELYRLGPSEYYATGSHKLSGSRMLPVRIDISTE
;
A
#
# COMPACT_ATOMS: atom_id res chain seq x y z
N ASP A 1 2.59 10.51 2.98
CA ASP A 1 3.13 11.22 1.81
C ASP A 1 2.32 12.43 1.42
N VAL A 2 2.98 13.43 0.85
CA VAL A 2 2.36 14.59 0.17
C VAL A 2 2.88 14.61 -1.26
N LEU A 3 1.97 14.54 -2.23
CA LEU A 3 2.31 14.46 -3.65
C LEU A 3 1.69 15.65 -4.39
N PRO A 4 2.49 16.51 -5.05
CA PRO A 4 1.93 17.54 -5.91
C PRO A 4 1.26 16.90 -7.12
N HIS A 5 0.11 17.42 -7.54
CA HIS A 5 -0.49 17.04 -8.82
C HIS A 5 -0.89 18.30 -9.61
N GLY A 6 -0.25 18.48 -10.76
CA GLY A 6 -0.44 19.67 -11.60
C GLY A 6 -0.20 21.00 -10.88
N LYS A 7 -0.90 22.06 -11.34
CA LYS A 7 -0.90 23.39 -10.70
C LYS A 7 -2.05 23.55 -9.70
N ASP A 8 -2.84 22.50 -9.50
CA ASP A 8 -4.17 22.60 -8.93
C ASP A 8 -4.30 22.07 -7.51
N GLY A 9 -3.22 21.55 -6.91
CA GLY A 9 -3.28 21.04 -5.54
C GLY A 9 -2.26 19.97 -5.16
N TYR A 10 -2.59 19.22 -4.11
CA TYR A 10 -1.76 18.15 -3.56
C TYR A 10 -2.64 16.98 -3.11
N PHE A 11 -2.14 15.76 -3.32
CA PHE A 11 -2.65 14.59 -2.64
C PHE A 11 -1.95 14.42 -1.29
N VAL A 12 -2.72 14.11 -0.25
CA VAL A 12 -2.21 13.81 1.09
C VAL A 12 -2.58 12.39 1.46
N VAL A 13 -1.57 11.54 1.67
CA VAL A 13 -1.73 10.15 2.11
C VAL A 13 -1.24 10.02 3.54
N ARG A 14 -2.16 9.66 4.44
CA ARG A 14 -1.91 9.45 5.86
C ARG A 14 -2.11 7.99 6.19
N GLU A 15 -1.11 7.38 6.79
CA GLU A 15 -1.18 6.01 7.26
C GLU A 15 -1.32 5.96 8.79
N PHE A 16 -2.20 5.09 9.29
CA PHE A 16 -2.06 4.63 10.67
C PHE A 16 -0.88 3.65 10.75
N HIS A 17 0.19 4.06 11.41
CA HIS A 17 1.36 3.22 11.64
C HIS A 17 1.64 3.08 13.14
N GLN A 18 1.88 1.85 13.61
CA GLN A 18 2.23 1.58 15.00
C GLN A 18 3.33 0.53 15.11
N GLU A 19 4.35 0.83 15.93
CA GLU A 19 5.32 -0.14 16.40
C GLU A 19 4.88 -0.70 17.75
N THR A 20 4.98 -2.01 17.93
CA THR A 20 4.61 -2.68 19.19
C THR A 20 5.51 -3.87 19.46
N SER A 21 5.67 -4.24 20.74
CA SER A 21 6.30 -5.50 21.13
C SER A 21 5.25 -6.58 21.32
N ALA A 22 5.46 -7.76 20.75
CA ALA A 22 4.62 -8.92 21.03
C ALA A 22 5.47 -10.12 21.43
N VAL A 23 4.97 -10.89 22.39
CA VAL A 23 5.57 -12.18 22.77
C VAL A 23 5.06 -13.22 21.79
N ASP A 24 6.00 -13.86 21.09
CA ASP A 24 5.70 -15.00 20.25
C ASP A 24 5.29 -16.17 21.14
N SER A 25 4.05 -16.66 20.96
CA SER A 25 3.47 -17.69 21.82
C SER A 25 4.16 -19.05 21.71
N LYS A 26 4.96 -19.29 20.67
CA LYS A 26 5.66 -20.56 20.44
C LYS A 26 7.08 -20.55 21.01
N THR A 27 7.75 -19.41 20.96
CA THR A 27 9.16 -19.27 21.38
C THR A 27 9.32 -18.54 22.70
N SER A 28 8.24 -17.95 23.24
CA SER A 28 8.24 -17.08 24.42
C SER A 28 9.19 -15.88 24.31
N MET A 29 9.68 -15.58 23.11
CA MET A 29 10.52 -14.43 22.85
C MET A 29 9.65 -13.22 22.53
N SER A 30 9.97 -12.07 23.13
CA SER A 30 9.43 -10.79 22.69
C SER A 30 10.17 -10.34 21.43
N GLY A 31 9.42 -9.78 20.49
CA GLY A 31 9.99 -9.14 19.30
C GLY A 31 9.16 -7.95 18.89
N LEU A 32 9.82 -7.01 18.20
CA LEU A 32 9.15 -5.88 17.58
C LEU A 32 8.22 -6.34 16.46
N ARG A 33 7.13 -5.61 16.30
CA ARG A 33 6.09 -5.83 15.31
C ARG A 33 5.63 -4.47 14.81
N TRP A 34 5.36 -4.42 13.52
CA TRP A 34 4.93 -3.23 12.82
C TRP A 34 3.51 -3.44 12.32
N ILE A 35 2.69 -2.43 12.54
CA ILE A 35 1.29 -2.38 12.17
C ILE A 35 1.12 -1.30 11.11
N HIS A 36 0.79 -1.73 9.90
CA HIS A 36 0.42 -0.86 8.78
C HIS A 36 -1.10 -0.92 8.60
N GLY A 37 -1.76 0.17 8.97
CA GLY A 37 -3.20 0.26 9.09
C GLY A 37 -3.89 0.93 7.90
N PRO A 38 -5.12 1.43 8.12
CA PRO A 38 -5.86 2.15 7.10
C PRO A 38 -5.10 3.37 6.58
N LEU A 39 -5.26 3.61 5.28
CA LEU A 39 -4.75 4.78 4.59
C LEU A 39 -5.91 5.75 4.38
N VAL A 40 -5.75 6.98 4.88
CA VAL A 40 -6.64 8.10 4.59
C VAL A 40 -5.99 8.95 3.53
N VAL A 41 -6.67 9.09 2.42
CA VAL A 41 -6.21 9.77 1.22
C VAL A 41 -7.10 10.97 0.97
N SER A 42 -6.51 12.13 0.76
CA SER A 42 -7.23 13.37 0.50
C SER A 42 -6.67 14.07 -0.75
N ASP A 43 -7.54 14.68 -1.55
CA ASP A 43 -7.17 15.66 -2.57
C ASP A 43 -7.48 17.06 -2.04
N LEU A 44 -6.46 17.91 -2.01
CA LEU A 44 -6.56 19.28 -1.56
C LEU A 44 -6.26 20.22 -2.73
N ASP A 45 -6.98 21.32 -2.84
CA ASP A 45 -6.68 22.34 -3.83
C ASP A 45 -5.42 23.16 -3.47
N ALA A 46 -5.04 24.11 -4.34
CA ALA A 46 -3.88 24.98 -4.12
C ALA A 46 -3.96 25.87 -2.86
N LYS A 47 -5.15 26.04 -2.27
CA LYS A 47 -5.36 26.76 -1.01
C LYS A 47 -5.38 25.83 0.21
N GLY A 48 -5.34 24.52 0.00
CA GLY A 48 -5.42 23.50 1.04
C GLY A 48 -6.85 23.07 1.38
N GLU A 49 -7.85 23.49 0.60
CA GLU A 49 -9.24 23.10 0.80
C GLU A 49 -9.49 21.68 0.28
N GLU A 50 -10.22 20.87 1.05
CA GLU A 50 -10.51 19.48 0.70
C GLU A 50 -11.50 19.40 -0.46
N ARG A 51 -11.12 18.67 -1.53
CA ARG A 51 -12.02 18.28 -2.62
C ARG A 51 -12.70 16.96 -2.31
N TRP A 52 -11.93 15.99 -1.82
CA TRP A 52 -12.45 14.71 -1.36
C TRP A 52 -11.48 14.05 -0.38
N THR A 53 -12.03 13.16 0.44
CA THR A 53 -11.27 12.24 1.30
C THR A 53 -11.84 10.82 1.18
N SER A 54 -10.94 9.86 1.00
CA SER A 54 -11.24 8.43 0.91
C SER A 54 -10.41 7.62 1.88
N THR A 55 -10.95 6.48 2.30
CA THR A 55 -10.22 5.53 3.16
C THR A 55 -10.02 4.20 2.44
N PHE A 56 -8.77 3.77 2.33
CA PHE A 56 -8.41 2.41 1.97
C PHE A 56 -8.15 1.60 3.24
N ARG A 57 -9.08 0.72 3.59
CA ARG A 57 -9.03 -0.07 4.83
C ARG A 57 -8.11 -1.28 4.64
N ARG A 58 -7.05 -1.36 5.42
CA ARG A 58 -6.16 -2.52 5.48
C ARG A 58 -5.59 -2.68 6.88
N LEU A 59 -5.06 -3.86 7.17
CA LEU A 59 -4.27 -4.12 8.35
C LEU A 59 -3.20 -5.17 8.03
N ILE A 60 -1.95 -4.78 8.15
CA ILE A 60 -0.79 -5.67 8.05
C ILE A 60 -0.08 -5.62 9.38
N TYR A 61 0.27 -6.80 9.89
CA TYR A 61 0.99 -6.99 11.13
C TYR A 61 2.15 -7.92 10.82
N ASP A 62 3.37 -7.39 10.82
CA ASP A 62 4.56 -8.17 10.46
C ASP A 62 5.73 -7.87 11.41
N LYS A 63 6.75 -8.72 11.35
CA LYS A 63 8.03 -8.55 12.06
C LYS A 63 9.07 -7.80 11.23
N ASP A 64 8.75 -7.51 9.97
CA ASP A 64 9.59 -6.75 9.06
C ASP A 64 8.92 -5.40 8.79
N PRO A 65 9.56 -4.27 9.15
CA PRO A 65 8.99 -2.94 8.94
C PRO A 65 8.94 -2.53 7.45
N MET A 66 9.55 -3.31 6.55
CA MET A 66 9.43 -3.07 5.12
C MET A 66 8.16 -3.70 4.53
N VAL A 67 7.51 -4.57 5.30
CA VAL A 67 6.28 -5.26 4.89
C VAL A 67 5.07 -4.41 5.25
N GLY A 68 4.40 -3.94 4.21
CA GLY A 68 3.14 -3.21 4.36
C GLY A 68 3.26 -1.71 4.18
N GLU A 69 4.44 -1.16 3.95
CA GLU A 69 4.56 0.22 3.45
C GLU A 69 3.73 0.41 2.16
N ALA A 70 3.15 1.60 2.00
CA ALA A 70 2.42 1.97 0.79
C ALA A 70 3.28 2.93 -0.03
N PHE A 71 3.56 2.58 -1.28
CA PHE A 71 4.19 3.50 -2.22
C PHE A 71 3.12 4.37 -2.86
N CYS A 72 3.28 5.68 -2.73
CA CYS A 72 2.36 6.64 -3.31
C CYS A 72 3.00 7.28 -4.54
N LEU A 73 2.25 7.35 -5.65
CA LEU A 73 2.70 8.04 -6.86
C LEU A 73 1.58 8.86 -7.49
N GLU A 74 1.97 9.94 -8.15
CA GLU A 74 1.11 10.75 -9.01
C GLU A 74 1.43 10.40 -10.47
N TYR A 75 0.37 10.20 -11.26
CA TYR A 75 0.49 10.03 -12.69
C TYR A 75 -0.70 10.66 -13.43
N LYS A 76 -0.42 11.68 -14.24
CA LYS A 76 -1.42 12.36 -15.09
C LYS A 76 -2.63 12.91 -14.30
N GLY A 77 -2.38 13.49 -13.14
CA GLY A 77 -3.41 14.02 -12.24
C GLY A 77 -4.11 12.95 -11.40
N GLN A 78 -3.65 11.70 -11.45
CA GLN A 78 -4.22 10.59 -10.72
C GLN A 78 -3.29 10.12 -9.62
N LEU A 79 -3.80 9.96 -8.39
CA LEU A 79 -3.09 9.26 -7.34
C LEU A 79 -3.19 7.75 -7.53
N MET A 80 -2.08 7.05 -7.36
CA MET A 80 -2.02 5.60 -7.28
C MET A 80 -1.25 5.17 -6.03
N LEU A 81 -1.80 4.19 -5.31
CA LEU A 81 -1.09 3.49 -4.25
C LEU A 81 -0.63 2.13 -4.77
N LEU A 82 0.59 1.72 -4.42
CA LEU A 82 1.10 0.37 -4.60
C LEU A 82 1.44 -0.19 -3.22
N LEU A 83 0.80 -1.29 -2.83
CA LEU A 83 0.93 -1.82 -1.47
C LEU A 83 0.63 -3.32 -1.43
N VAL A 84 0.85 -3.94 -0.27
CA VAL A 84 0.41 -5.32 -0.01
C VAL A 84 -1.02 -5.33 0.51
N ASP A 85 -1.80 -6.31 0.04
CA ASP A 85 -3.18 -6.58 0.46
C ASP A 85 -3.41 -8.10 0.46
N SER A 86 -4.65 -8.56 0.66
CA SER A 86 -4.97 -10.00 0.64
C SER A 86 -6.42 -10.25 0.24
N GLU A 87 -6.69 -11.46 -0.26
CA GLU A 87 -8.05 -11.86 -0.68
C GLU A 87 -9.03 -11.73 0.49
N GLU A 88 -8.62 -12.10 1.71
CA GLU A 88 -9.48 -12.04 2.88
C GLU A 88 -9.87 -10.61 3.27
N GLN A 89 -8.91 -9.67 3.20
CA GLN A 89 -9.20 -8.25 3.45
C GLN A 89 -10.04 -7.63 2.34
N VAL A 90 -9.83 -8.02 1.08
CA VAL A 90 -10.68 -7.62 -0.04
C VAL A 90 -12.12 -8.04 0.19
N GLU A 91 -12.36 -9.30 0.52
CA GLU A 91 -13.71 -9.83 0.72
C GLU A 91 -14.40 -9.16 1.92
N LYS A 92 -13.67 -8.93 3.03
CA LYS A 92 -14.18 -8.15 4.16
C LYS A 92 -14.53 -6.71 3.80
N ARG A 93 -13.71 -6.06 2.96
CA ARG A 93 -14.03 -4.70 2.50
C ARG A 93 -15.29 -4.68 1.65
N LYS A 94 -15.46 -5.66 0.74
CA LYS A 94 -16.64 -5.79 -0.13
C LYS A 94 -17.92 -6.09 0.66
N SER A 95 -17.84 -6.92 1.70
CA SER A 95 -19.00 -7.26 2.54
C SER A 95 -19.40 -6.16 3.54
N GLY A 96 -18.63 -5.06 3.60
CA GLY A 96 -18.87 -3.98 4.55
C GLY A 96 -18.39 -4.28 5.98
N GLU A 97 -17.71 -5.41 6.21
CA GLU A 97 -17.12 -5.76 7.49
C GLU A 97 -16.18 -4.64 7.95
N LYS A 98 -16.44 -4.05 9.11
CA LYS A 98 -15.68 -2.88 9.58
C LYS A 98 -14.36 -3.25 10.23
N LYS A 99 -14.23 -4.48 10.73
CA LYS A 99 -13.08 -4.93 11.53
C LYS A 99 -12.15 -5.82 10.72
N LEU A 100 -10.95 -5.31 10.48
CA LEU A 100 -9.81 -6.11 10.00
C LEU A 100 -8.94 -6.50 11.20
N THR A 101 -8.33 -7.66 11.11
CA THR A 101 -7.45 -8.25 12.13
C THR A 101 -6.17 -8.77 11.47
N HIS A 102 -5.11 -8.94 12.25
CA HIS A 102 -3.83 -9.47 11.73
C HIS A 102 -3.97 -10.88 11.10
N MET A 103 -5.03 -11.61 11.45
CA MET A 103 -5.33 -12.95 10.90
C MET A 103 -5.89 -12.90 9.46
N ASP A 104 -6.16 -11.71 8.94
CA ASP A 104 -6.75 -11.52 7.62
C ASP A 104 -5.70 -11.40 6.51
N LEU A 105 -4.41 -11.64 6.78
CA LEU A 105 -3.33 -11.60 5.78
C LEU A 105 -2.88 -13.02 5.38
N LYS A 106 -3.79 -13.86 4.90
CA LYS A 106 -3.48 -15.29 4.60
C LYS A 106 -3.04 -15.50 3.16
N SER A 107 -3.71 -14.83 2.22
CA SER A 107 -3.43 -14.93 0.79
C SER A 107 -2.94 -13.58 0.26
N PRO A 108 -1.74 -13.12 0.68
CA PRO A 108 -1.28 -11.78 0.34
C PRO A 108 -0.87 -11.66 -1.11
N PHE A 109 -0.99 -10.45 -1.65
CA PHE A 109 -0.52 -10.06 -2.99
C PHE A 109 -0.18 -8.57 -3.01
N SER A 110 0.57 -8.13 -4.00
CA SER A 110 0.70 -6.70 -4.28
C SER A 110 -0.52 -6.18 -5.03
N THR A 111 -0.92 -4.95 -4.74
CA THR A 111 -2.11 -4.34 -5.33
C THR A 111 -1.80 -2.92 -5.77
N SER A 112 -2.43 -2.50 -6.86
CA SER A 112 -2.51 -1.10 -7.26
C SER A 112 -3.89 -0.55 -6.92
N VAL A 113 -3.93 0.65 -6.35
CA VAL A 113 -5.15 1.35 -5.97
C VAL A 113 -5.13 2.75 -6.60
N PRO A 114 -5.55 2.88 -7.87
CA PRO A 114 -5.77 4.18 -8.50
C PRO A 114 -7.05 4.84 -7.95
N PHE A 115 -6.97 6.13 -7.66
CA PHE A 115 -8.09 6.97 -7.22
C PHE A 115 -8.61 7.80 -8.39
N ASN A 116 -9.92 7.85 -8.60
CA ASN A 116 -10.57 8.71 -9.58
C ASN A 116 -10.64 10.15 -9.05
N ALA A 117 -11.02 11.08 -9.92
CA ALA A 117 -11.13 12.51 -9.57
C ALA A 117 -12.17 12.81 -8.48
N ASP A 118 -13.12 11.89 -8.22
CA ASP A 118 -14.13 11.98 -7.16
C ASP A 118 -13.71 11.26 -5.86
N GLY A 119 -12.47 10.75 -5.80
CA GLY A 119 -11.95 9.98 -4.67
C GLY A 119 -12.37 8.52 -4.65
N THR A 120 -13.23 8.06 -5.55
CA THR A 120 -13.53 6.61 -5.67
C THR A 120 -12.32 5.85 -6.16
N TYR A 121 -12.20 4.57 -5.84
CA TYR A 121 -11.04 3.77 -6.24
C TYR A 121 -11.43 2.35 -6.61
N LYS A 122 -10.60 1.70 -7.43
CA LYS A 122 -10.72 0.29 -7.77
C LYS A 122 -9.37 -0.40 -7.65
N ALA A 123 -9.20 -1.16 -6.57
CA ALA A 123 -8.00 -1.96 -6.37
C ALA A 123 -7.86 -3.06 -7.43
N LYS A 124 -6.63 -3.28 -7.92
CA LYS A 124 -6.27 -4.35 -8.86
C LYS A 124 -5.06 -5.09 -8.32
N ASN A 125 -5.16 -6.41 -8.26
CA ASN A 125 -4.02 -7.24 -7.87
C ASN A 125 -2.95 -7.15 -8.96
N ILE A 126 -1.71 -6.89 -8.56
CA ILE A 126 -0.51 -6.82 -9.40
C ILE A 126 0.51 -7.81 -8.85
N LEU A 127 1.31 -8.44 -9.71
CA LEU A 127 2.30 -9.46 -9.30
C LEU A 127 1.70 -10.73 -8.66
N ARG A 128 0.67 -11.31 -9.29
CA ARG A 128 0.17 -12.64 -8.95
C ARG A 128 0.80 -13.70 -9.86
N THR A 129 2.02 -14.13 -9.56
CA THR A 129 2.64 -15.20 -10.37
C THR A 129 2.06 -16.57 -10.01
N SER A 130 1.79 -17.37 -11.04
CA SER A 130 1.25 -18.73 -10.94
C SER A 130 2.24 -19.67 -10.25
N GLY A 131 2.26 -19.66 -8.91
CA GLY A 131 3.08 -20.55 -8.08
C GLY A 131 4.23 -19.88 -7.32
N ALA A 132 4.48 -18.59 -7.54
CA ALA A 132 5.43 -17.80 -6.76
C ALA A 132 4.77 -16.46 -6.39
N ASN A 133 4.74 -16.11 -5.11
CA ASN A 133 4.20 -14.81 -4.69
C ASN A 133 5.32 -13.78 -4.74
N ASP A 134 5.26 -12.88 -5.71
CA ASP A 134 6.15 -11.72 -5.77
C ASP A 134 5.44 -10.53 -5.13
N PHE A 135 6.17 -9.82 -4.27
CA PHE A 135 5.63 -8.70 -3.51
C PHE A 135 6.47 -7.47 -3.77
N ILE A 136 5.82 -6.33 -3.96
CA ILE A 136 6.41 -5.02 -3.74
C ILE A 136 6.52 -4.81 -2.23
N VAL A 137 7.74 -4.55 -1.75
CA VAL A 137 8.09 -4.34 -0.34
C VAL A 137 9.22 -3.31 -0.26
N GLY A 138 9.45 -2.71 0.90
CA GLY A 138 10.51 -1.70 1.06
C GLY A 138 9.95 -0.34 1.42
N ARG A 139 10.80 0.69 1.37
CA ARG A 139 10.48 2.03 1.90
C ARG A 139 10.58 3.15 0.89
N GLU A 140 11.25 2.90 -0.23
CA GLU A 140 11.56 3.94 -1.20
C GLU A 140 10.99 3.57 -2.58
N LEU A 141 10.38 4.58 -3.20
CA LEU A 141 9.96 4.58 -4.59
C LEU A 141 10.82 5.58 -5.34
N TYR A 142 11.53 5.13 -6.36
CA TYR A 142 12.37 5.97 -7.20
C TYR A 142 11.67 6.24 -8.52
N ARG A 143 11.70 7.49 -8.98
CA ARG A 143 11.24 7.89 -10.32
C ARG A 143 12.45 8.18 -11.18
N LEU A 144 12.64 7.40 -12.25
CA LEU A 144 13.73 7.59 -13.21
C LEU A 144 13.28 8.21 -14.54
N GLY A 145 11.97 8.23 -14.79
CA GLY A 145 11.38 8.87 -15.96
C GLY A 145 9.94 9.34 -15.74
N PRO A 146 9.29 9.97 -16.74
CA PRO A 146 7.92 10.46 -16.60
C PRO A 146 6.90 9.39 -16.21
N SER A 147 7.10 8.14 -16.67
CA SER A 147 6.22 6.99 -16.42
C SER A 147 6.96 5.76 -15.86
N GLU A 148 8.20 5.96 -15.42
CA GLU A 148 9.10 4.88 -15.04
C GLU A 148 9.47 4.99 -13.56
N TYR A 149 9.04 4.00 -12.80
CA TYR A 149 9.25 3.93 -11.36
C TYR A 149 9.92 2.61 -10.96
N TYR A 150 10.69 2.65 -9.89
CA TYR A 150 11.37 1.50 -9.33
C TYR A 150 11.07 1.43 -7.83
N ALA A 151 10.71 0.24 -7.38
CA ALA A 151 10.57 -0.10 -5.97
C ALA A 151 11.40 -1.34 -5.66
N THR A 152 11.45 -1.69 -4.38
CA THR A 152 11.99 -2.98 -3.99
C THR A 152 10.87 -4.03 -3.98
N GLY A 153 11.23 -5.29 -4.16
CA GLY A 153 10.32 -6.42 -4.05
C GLY A 153 11.01 -7.67 -3.53
N SER A 154 10.23 -8.73 -3.33
CA SER A 154 10.70 -10.00 -2.77
C SER A 154 9.77 -11.14 -3.18
N HIS A 155 10.33 -12.35 -3.32
CA HIS A 155 9.59 -13.60 -3.55
C HIS A 155 8.84 -14.13 -2.30
N LYS A 156 9.03 -13.46 -1.16
CA LYS A 156 8.37 -13.76 0.11
C LYS A 156 8.04 -12.45 0.79
N LEU A 157 6.91 -12.42 1.51
CA LEU A 157 6.47 -11.21 2.16
C LEU A 157 7.56 -10.63 3.09
N SER A 158 8.06 -11.42 4.05
CA SER A 158 9.30 -11.11 4.78
C SER A 158 10.42 -12.03 4.29
N GLY A 159 11.35 -11.48 3.52
CA GLY A 159 12.46 -12.21 2.90
C GLY A 159 13.75 -11.41 2.90
N SER A 160 14.89 -12.09 3.02
CA SER A 160 16.21 -11.42 2.99
C SER A 160 16.69 -11.08 1.58
N ARG A 161 16.11 -11.70 0.55
CA ARG A 161 16.47 -11.46 -0.84
C ARG A 161 15.53 -10.43 -1.45
N MET A 162 16.06 -9.24 -1.64
CA MET A 162 15.39 -8.15 -2.32
C MET A 162 15.65 -8.19 -3.83
N LEU A 163 14.65 -7.83 -4.62
CA LEU A 163 14.69 -7.73 -6.07
C LEU A 163 14.21 -6.35 -6.51
N PRO A 164 14.75 -5.78 -7.60
CA PRO A 164 14.20 -4.57 -8.18
C PRO A 164 12.84 -4.87 -8.82
N VAL A 165 11.84 -4.04 -8.53
CA VAL A 165 10.55 -4.05 -9.22
C VAL A 165 10.48 -2.81 -10.09
N ARG A 166 10.43 -3.01 -11.39
CA ARG A 166 10.14 -1.94 -12.35
C ARG A 166 8.63 -1.80 -12.50
N ILE A 167 8.14 -0.57 -12.44
CA ILE A 167 6.73 -0.22 -12.56
C ILE A 167 6.61 0.71 -13.77
N ASP A 168 6.00 0.19 -14.83
CA ASP A 168 5.66 0.94 -16.04
C ASP A 168 4.16 1.25 -16.04
N ILE A 169 3.79 2.54 -16.06
CA ILE A 169 2.38 2.95 -16.04
C ILE A 169 1.93 3.25 -17.48
N SER A 170 1.25 2.28 -18.10
CA SER A 170 0.60 2.45 -19.40
C SER A 170 -0.86 2.88 -19.25
N THR A 171 -1.31 3.77 -20.14
CA THR A 171 -2.73 3.99 -20.40
C THR A 171 -3.22 2.88 -21.32
N GLU A 172 -4.08 2.00 -20.83
CA GLU A 172 -5.03 1.28 -21.70
C GLU A 172 -6.18 2.21 -22.09
#